data_AF-A0A932CFY4-F1
#
_entry.id   AF-A0A932CFY4-F1
#
_cell.length_a   1.000
_cell.length_b   1.000
_cell.length_c   1.000
_cell.angle_alpha   90.00
_cell.angle_beta   90.00
_cell.angle_gamma   90.00
#
_symmetry.space_group_name_H-M   'P 1'
#
loop_
_entity.id
_entity.type
_entity.pdbx_description
1 polymer ?
#
loop_
_entity_poly.entity_id
_entity_poly.type
_entity_poly.pdbx_seq_one_letter_code
_entity_poly.pdbx_strand_id
1 'polypeptide(L)' 'MKRFLNCFMALGVGLVMPVLIWVGAGSAMVQAKRMKASPACSLDSDCPPGFVCVNGRCVARS' A
#
# COMPACT_ATOMS: atom_id res chain seq x y z
N MET A 1 5.73 22.33 35.96
CA MET A 1 4.74 21.50 35.21
C MET A 1 4.59 21.90 33.73
N LYS A 2 4.51 23.20 33.37
CA LYS A 2 4.35 23.65 31.96
C LYS A 2 5.54 23.30 31.03
N ARG A 3 6.78 23.35 31.54
CA ARG A 3 7.99 22.95 30.78
C ARG A 3 8.00 21.46 30.41
N PHE A 4 7.40 20.62 31.23
CA PHE A 4 7.32 19.18 31.00
C PHE A 4 6.32 18.87 29.87
N LEU A 5 5.17 19.55 29.88
CA LEU A 5 4.16 19.48 28.83
C LEU A 5 4.68 20.00 27.48
N ASN A 6 5.46 21.09 27.50
CA ASN A 6 6.08 21.64 26.28
C ASN A 6 7.14 20.71 25.69
N CYS A 7 7.93 20.01 26.52
CA CYS A 7 8.92 19.04 26.06
C CYS A 7 8.23 17.80 25.45
N PHE A 8 7.16 17.34 26.09
CA PHE A 8 6.36 16.22 25.61
C PHE A 8 5.67 16.54 24.27
N MET A 9 5.13 17.76 24.13
CA MET A 9 4.59 18.24 22.85
C MET A 9 5.68 18.41 21.78
N ALA A 10 6.87 18.90 22.12
CA ALA A 10 7.97 19.04 21.17
C ALA A 10 8.48 17.68 20.65
N LEU A 11 8.59 16.68 21.52
CA LEU A 11 9.02 15.33 21.14
C LEU A 11 7.91 14.58 20.38
N GLY A 12 6.65 14.69 20.81
CA GLY A 12 5.52 14.05 20.14
C GLY A 12 5.19 14.70 18.78
N VAL A 13 5.03 16.01 18.74
CA VAL A 13 4.70 16.74 17.50
C VAL A 13 5.92 16.83 16.58
N GLY A 14 7.12 16.99 17.11
CA GLY A 14 8.33 17.16 16.31
C GLY A 14 8.89 15.88 15.69
N LEU A 15 8.67 14.71 16.30
CA LEU A 15 9.16 13.43 15.78
C LEU A 15 8.04 12.53 15.26
N VAL A 16 6.89 12.47 15.94
CA VAL A 16 5.82 11.53 15.59
C VAL A 16 4.93 12.07 14.47
N MET A 17 4.56 13.36 14.48
CA MET A 17 3.74 13.93 13.39
C MET A 17 4.41 13.91 12.01
N PRO A 18 5.68 14.32 11.83
CA PRO A 18 6.29 14.25 10.50
C PRO A 18 6.41 12.82 9.97
N VAL A 19 6.63 11.84 10.86
CA VAL A 19 6.64 10.42 10.50
C VAL A 19 5.25 9.95 10.09
N LEU A 20 4.20 10.31 10.83
CA LEU A 20 2.81 9.95 10.47
C LEU A 20 2.34 10.61 9.18
N ILE A 21 2.75 11.85 8.90
CA ILE A 21 2.44 12.54 7.64
C ILE A 21 3.11 11.81 6.45
N TRP A 22 4.37 11.42 6.60
CA TRP A 22 5.10 10.64 5.58
C TRP A 22 4.53 9.24 5.39
N VAL A 23 4.26 8.52 6.48
CA VAL A 23 3.71 7.15 6.44
C VAL A 23 2.28 7.15 5.91
N GLY A 24 1.47 8.16 6.28
CA GLY A 24 0.12 8.35 5.76
C GLY A 24 0.10 8.59 4.24
N ALA A 25 1.00 9.41 3.72
CA ALA A 25 1.13 9.63 2.28
C ALA A 25 1.72 8.41 1.54
N GLY A 26 2.69 7.71 2.14
CA GLY A 26 3.37 6.57 1.52
C GLY A 26 2.52 5.28 1.46
N SER A 27 1.67 5.05 2.47
CA SER A 27 0.85 3.84 2.58
C SER A 27 -0.21 3.70 1.48
N ALA A 28 -0.64 4.79 0.85
CA ALA A 28 -1.55 4.77 -0.29
C ALA A 28 -0.93 4.07 -1.53
N MET A 29 0.39 4.18 -1.72
CA MET A 29 1.07 3.60 -2.88
C MET A 29 1.37 2.10 -2.71
N VAL A 30 1.43 1.60 -1.48
CA VAL A 30 1.74 0.18 -1.19
C VAL A 30 0.56 -0.74 -1.56
N GLN A 31 -0.67 -0.26 -1.38
CA GLN A 31 -1.88 -1.05 -1.68
C GLN A 31 -2.15 -1.20 -3.17
N ALA A 32 -1.66 -0.28 -4.01
CA ALA A 32 -1.82 -0.33 -5.46
C ALA A 32 -1.13 -1.55 -6.11
N LYS A 33 -0.03 -2.07 -5.51
CA LYS A 33 0.64 -3.27 -6.02
C LYS A 33 -0.05 -4.59 -5.68
N ARG A 34 -0.91 -4.62 -4.66
CA ARG A 34 -1.67 -5.83 -4.27
C ARG A 34 -2.94 -6.03 -5.10
N MET A 35 -3.35 -5.02 -5.87
CA MET A 35 -4.60 -5.04 -6.63
C MET A 35 -4.51 -5.77 -7.98
N LYS A 36 -3.30 -5.94 -8.54
CA LYS A 36 -3.09 -6.74 -9.76
C LYS A 36 -2.88 -8.23 -9.47
N ALA A 37 -3.47 -8.70 -8.37
CA ALA A 37 -3.77 -10.09 -8.12
C ALA A 37 -5.29 -10.23 -7.96
N SER A 38 -6.05 -9.52 -8.78
CA SER A 38 -7.47 -9.79 -8.94
C SER A 38 -7.60 -11.25 -9.37
N PRO A 39 -8.38 -12.08 -8.65
CA PRO A 39 -8.67 -13.44 -9.11
C PRO A 39 -9.46 -13.42 -10.44
N ALA A 40 -10.09 -12.27 -10.73
CA ALA A 40 -10.78 -11.98 -11.96
C ALA A 40 -9.85 -11.31 -12.98
N CYS A 41 -9.81 -11.80 -14.21
CA CYS A 41 -9.11 -11.18 -15.34
C CYS A 41 -10.10 -10.88 -16.48
N SER A 42 -9.78 -9.88 -17.32
CA SER A 42 -10.53 -9.59 -18.54
C SER A 42 -9.71 -9.90 -19.78
N LEU A 43 -8.40 -9.69 -19.70
CA LEU A 43 -7.44 -9.90 -20.78
C LEU A 43 -6.22 -10.68 -20.26
N ASP A 44 -5.47 -11.33 -21.17
CA ASP A 44 -4.22 -12.02 -20.81
C ASP A 44 -3.19 -11.09 -20.16
N SER A 45 -3.21 -9.79 -20.49
CA SER A 45 -2.33 -8.75 -19.93
C SER A 45 -2.64 -8.36 -18.48
N ASP A 46 -3.83 -8.75 -17.98
CA ASP A 46 -4.16 -8.62 -16.57
C ASP A 46 -3.43 -9.67 -15.73
N CYS A 47 -3.16 -10.83 -16.34
CA CYS A 47 -2.47 -11.94 -15.70
C CYS A 47 -0.94 -11.74 -15.68
N PRO A 48 -0.25 -12.26 -14.66
CA PRO A 48 1.21 -12.27 -14.63
C PRO A 48 1.79 -13.10 -15.79
N PRO A 49 3.06 -12.87 -16.19
CA PRO A 49 3.70 -13.64 -17.25
C PRO A 49 3.67 -15.14 -16.95
N GLY A 50 3.33 -15.95 -17.95
CA GLY A 50 3.14 -17.41 -17.80
C GLY A 50 1.69 -17.84 -17.52
N PHE A 51 0.76 -16.89 -17.33
CA PHE A 51 -0.66 -17.16 -17.16
C PHE A 51 -1.49 -16.55 -18.31
N VAL A 52 -2.64 -17.14 -18.59
CA VAL A 52 -3.63 -16.69 -19.58
C VAL A 52 -5.00 -16.54 -18.94
N CYS A 53 -5.82 -15.65 -19.46
CA CYS A 53 -7.14 -15.38 -18.92
C CYS A 53 -8.18 -16.34 -19.52
N VAL A 54 -8.71 -17.25 -18.70
CA VAL A 54 -9.72 -18.24 -19.11
C VAL A 54 -10.92 -18.18 -18.16
N ASN A 55 -12.11 -17.92 -18.70
CA ASN A 55 -13.35 -17.73 -17.92
C ASN A 55 -13.19 -16.70 -16.78
N GLY A 56 -12.45 -15.63 -17.06
CA GLY A 56 -12.15 -14.60 -16.09
C GLY A 56 -11.20 -15.05 -14.98
N ARG A 57 -10.44 -16.13 -15.14
CA ARG A 57 -9.42 -16.57 -14.17
C ARG A 57 -8.07 -16.74 -14.86
N CYS A 58 -7.00 -16.32 -14.19
CA CYS A 58 -5.64 -16.57 -14.67
C CYS A 58 -5.27 -18.05 -14.47
N VAL A 59 -5.09 -18.79 -15.56
CA VAL A 59 -4.64 -20.19 -15.56
C VAL A 59 -3.24 -20.31 -16.16
N ALA A 60 -2.43 -21.26 -15.68
CA ALA A 60 -1.10 -21.47 -16.22
C ALA A 60 -1.19 -21.95 -17.68
N ARG A 61 -0.35 -21.38 -18.55
CA ARG A 61 -0.20 -21.86 -19.93
C ARG A 61 0.60 -23.17 -19.86
N SER A 62 -0.10 -24.30 -19.76
CA SER A 62 0.50 -25.64 -19.85
C SER A 62 0.78 -26.00 -21.30
#